data_AF-A0A3D2R778-F1
#
_entry.id   AF-A0A3D2R778-F1
#
_cell.length_a   1.000
_cell.length_b   1.000
_cell.length_c   1.000
_cell.angle_alpha   90.00
_cell.angle_beta   90.00
_cell.angle_gamma   90.00
#
_symmetry.space_group_name_H-M   'P 1'
#
loop_
_entity.id
_entity.type
_entity.pdbx_description
1 polymer ?
#
loop_
_entity_poly.entity_id
_entity_poly.type
_entity_poly.pdbx_seq_one_letter_code
_entity_poly.pdbx_strand_id
1 'polypeptide(L)'
;PGERNLYLQVINPKNNLIGSRMTLEQGQERLYYSATTQVDFQQEEVDVCIMVGAQEEDLVSGRYILNLYQDSTRLATTTMLLK
;
A
#
# COMPACT_ATOMS: atom_id res chain seq x y z
N PRO A 1 5.31 21.29 -4.84
CA PRO A 1 4.83 20.79 -6.14
C PRO A 1 5.69 19.62 -6.64
N GLY A 2 5.11 18.69 -7.39
CA GLY A 2 5.83 17.64 -8.11
C GLY A 2 5.35 16.22 -7.83
N GLU A 3 5.91 15.29 -8.59
CA GLU A 3 5.56 13.88 -8.54
C GLU A 3 5.87 13.27 -7.17
N ARG A 4 4.93 12.46 -6.67
CA ARG A 4 5.06 11.65 -5.45
C ARG A 4 4.63 10.23 -5.78
N ASN A 5 5.49 9.27 -5.43
CA ASN A 5 5.15 7.86 -5.52
C ASN A 5 4.58 7.40 -4.18
N LEU A 6 3.37 6.85 -4.22
CA LEU A 6 2.68 6.33 -3.07
C LEU A 6 2.61 4.81 -3.16
N TYR A 7 3.03 4.13 -2.09
CA TYR A 7 3.08 2.68 -2.01
C TYR A 7 2.11 2.22 -0.93
N LEU A 8 1.10 1.44 -1.33
CA LEU A 8 0.15 0.84 -0.42
C LEU A 8 0.55 -0.60 -0.13
N GLN A 9 0.69 -0.91 1.15
CA GLN A 9 0.92 -2.28 1.64
C GLN A 9 -0.34 -2.76 2.35
N VAL A 10 -0.88 -3.90 1.91
CA VAL A 10 -2.07 -4.54 2.47
C VAL A 10 -1.69 -5.92 3.00
N ILE A 11 -1.75 -6.09 4.31
CA ILE A 11 -1.43 -7.33 5.01
C ILE A 11 -2.73 -7.97 5.49
N ASN A 12 -2.96 -9.23 5.12
CA ASN A 12 -4.16 -9.97 5.52
C ASN A 12 -4.04 -10.56 6.95
N PRO A 13 -5.12 -11.16 7.49
CA PRO A 13 -5.13 -11.76 8.83
C PRO A 13 -4.11 -12.90 9.03
N LYS A 14 -3.69 -13.54 7.94
CA LYS A 14 -2.67 -14.60 7.94
C LYS A 14 -1.24 -14.05 7.84
N ASN A 15 -1.07 -12.72 7.94
CA ASN A 15 0.20 -12.03 7.80
C ASN A 15 0.82 -12.13 6.40
N ASN A 16 0.00 -12.35 5.37
CA ASN A 16 0.42 -12.37 3.97
C ASN A 16 0.23 -10.98 3.34
N LEU A 17 1.18 -10.58 2.51
CA LEU A 17 1.04 -9.42 1.64
C LEU A 17 0.12 -9.75 0.46
N ILE A 18 -0.93 -8.94 0.27
CA ILE A 18 -1.91 -9.13 -0.80
C ILE A 18 -1.52 -8.34 -2.05
N GLY A 19 -1.82 -8.87 -3.23
CA GLY A 19 -1.59 -8.21 -4.52
C GLY A 19 -0.23 -8.48 -5.12
N SER A 20 0.32 -7.50 -5.84
CA SER A 20 1.45 -7.72 -6.77
C SER A 20 2.79 -8.05 -6.10
N ARG A 21 2.83 -8.10 -4.75
CA ARG A 21 4.02 -8.43 -3.93
C ARG A 21 5.32 -7.82 -4.48
N MET A 22 5.27 -6.52 -4.74
CA MET A 22 6.39 -5.79 -5.30
C MET A 22 7.36 -5.34 -4.20
N THR A 23 8.62 -5.13 -4.58
CA THR A 23 9.66 -4.64 -3.67
C THR A 23 10.23 -3.34 -4.19
N LEU A 24 10.35 -2.35 -3.30
CA LEU A 24 11.07 -1.12 -3.53
C LEU A 24 12.38 -1.20 -2.74
N GLU A 25 13.50 -1.25 -3.45
CA GLU A 25 14.84 -1.20 -2.86
C GLU A 25 15.23 0.28 -2.66
N GLN A 26 15.50 0.67 -1.41
CA GLN A 26 15.99 2.01 -1.08
C GLN A 26 17.22 1.91 -0.18
N GLY A 27 18.40 1.89 -0.80
CA GLY A 27 19.67 1.70 -0.09
C GLY A 27 19.77 0.31 0.54
N GLN A 28 19.73 0.22 1.87
CA GLN A 28 19.73 -1.04 2.61
C GLN A 28 18.33 -1.49 3.04
N GLU A 29 17.33 -0.62 2.88
CA GLU A 29 15.95 -0.91 3.27
C GLU A 29 15.15 -1.45 2.09
N ARG A 30 14.23 -2.38 2.39
CA ARG A 30 13.30 -2.96 1.43
C ARG A 30 11.88 -2.75 1.90
N LEU A 31 11.08 -2.12 1.05
CA LEU A 31 9.64 -2.01 1.27
C LEU A 31 8.91 -3.00 0.35
N TYR A 32 8.18 -3.93 0.94
CA TYR A 32 7.25 -4.78 0.21
C TYR A 32 5.87 -4.13 0.16
N TYR A 33 5.28 -4.00 -1.02
CA TYR A 33 4.01 -3.31 -1.21
C TYR A 33 3.06 -4.06 -2.16
N SER A 34 1.78 -3.77 -2.00
CA SER A 34 0.66 -4.42 -2.70
C SER A 34 0.36 -3.73 -4.02
N ALA A 35 0.41 -2.40 -4.03
CA ALA A 35 0.15 -1.56 -5.20
C ALA A 35 0.87 -0.21 -5.05
N THR A 36 1.12 0.47 -6.16
CA THR A 36 1.71 1.80 -6.20
C THR A 36 0.94 2.70 -7.15
N THR A 37 1.00 4.00 -6.90
CA THR A 37 0.52 5.02 -7.83
C THR A 37 1.42 6.24 -7.76
N GLN A 38 1.47 7.00 -8.85
CA GLN A 38 2.15 8.28 -8.90
C GLN A 38 1.12 9.39 -8.93
N VAL A 39 1.33 10.42 -8.12
CA VAL A 39 0.45 11.60 -8.04
C VAL A 39 1.27 12.86 -8.27
N ASP A 40 0.71 13.80 -9.02
CA ASP A 40 1.30 15.13 -9.15
C ASP A 40 0.74 16.04 -8.06
N PHE A 41 1.54 16.26 -7.01
CA PHE A 41 1.11 17.03 -5.85
C PHE A 41 1.35 18.52 -6.07
N GLN A 42 0.31 19.34 -6.07
CA GLN A 42 0.37 20.79 -6.34
C GLN A 42 0.19 21.67 -5.09
N GLN A 43 0.50 21.15 -3.89
CA GLN A 43 0.23 21.83 -2.59
C GLN A 43 -1.26 22.01 -2.27
N GLU A 44 -2.10 21.23 -2.92
CA GLU A 44 -3.55 21.17 -2.72
C GLU A 44 -3.95 19.75 -2.32
N GLU A 45 -5.17 19.57 -1.82
CA GLU A 45 -5.72 18.24 -1.58
C GLU A 45 -5.86 17.47 -2.91
N VAL A 46 -5.43 16.21 -2.90
CA VAL A 46 -5.49 15.33 -4.07
C VAL A 46 -6.24 14.06 -3.68
N ASP A 47 -7.30 13.76 -4.41
CA ASP A 47 -7.99 12.48 -4.31
C ASP A 47 -7.22 11.41 -5.09
N VAL A 48 -6.87 10.33 -4.40
CA VAL A 48 -6.03 9.26 -4.95
C VAL A 48 -6.75 7.92 -4.82
N CYS A 49 -6.82 7.18 -5.92
CA CYS A 49 -7.34 5.82 -5.93
C CYS A 49 -6.21 4.83 -6.28
N ILE A 50 -6.04 3.81 -5.43
CA ILE A 50 -5.07 2.75 -5.64
C ILE A 50 -5.82 1.42 -5.70
N MET A 51 -5.74 0.74 -6.84
CA MET A 51 -6.34 -0.58 -7.02
C MET A 51 -5.38 -1.66 -6.54
N VAL A 52 -5.83 -2.49 -5.61
CA VAL A 52 -5.09 -3.67 -5.13
C VAL A 52 -5.76 -4.91 -5.68
N GLY A 53 -5.07 -5.63 -6.56
CA GLY A 53 -5.49 -6.97 -6.97
C GLY A 53 -5.36 -7.95 -5.82
N ALA A 54 -6.23 -8.95 -5.74
CA ALA A 54 -6.14 -10.03 -4.77
C ALA A 54 -6.59 -11.34 -5.42
N GLN A 55 -5.93 -12.45 -5.08
CA GLN A 55 -6.43 -13.79 -5.42
C GLN A 55 -7.49 -14.21 -4.40
N GLU A 56 -8.39 -15.11 -4.77
CA GLU A 56 -9.47 -15.56 -3.87
C GLU A 56 -8.93 -16.18 -2.57
N GLU A 57 -7.81 -16.90 -2.65
CA GLU A 57 -7.11 -17.51 -1.50
C GLU A 57 -6.51 -16.48 -0.52
N ASP A 58 -6.24 -15.27 -0.99
CA ASP A 58 -5.73 -14.16 -0.18
C ASP A 58 -6.85 -13.45 0.61
N LEU A 59 -8.10 -13.57 0.13
CA LEU A 59 -9.29 -12.92 0.66
C LEU A 59 -9.94 -13.76 1.76
N VAL A 60 -9.31 -13.77 2.93
CA VAL A 60 -9.82 -14.45 4.13
C VAL A 60 -10.49 -13.47 5.09
N SER A 61 -11.55 -13.92 5.76
CA SER A 61 -12.23 -13.12 6.79
C SER A 61 -11.26 -12.74 7.91
N GLY A 62 -11.37 -11.49 8.37
CA GLY A 62 -10.59 -10.96 9.49
C GLY A 62 -10.05 -9.55 9.23
N ARG A 63 -9.12 -9.15 10.10
CA ARG A 63 -8.53 -7.81 10.10
C ARG A 63 -7.35 -7.72 9.11
N TYR A 64 -7.45 -6.77 8.19
CA TYR A 64 -6.40 -6.36 7.27
C TYR A 64 -5.73 -5.10 7.81
N ILE A 65 -4.42 -5.00 7.63
CA ILE A 65 -3.62 -3.83 7.97
C ILE A 65 -3.19 -3.16 6.67
N LEU A 66 -3.49 -1.87 6.54
CA LEU A 66 -3.15 -1.06 5.39
C LEU A 66 -2.12 -0.02 5.83
N ASN A 67 -0.94 -0.02 5.21
CA ASN A 67 0.10 0.96 5.44
C ASN A 67 0.35 1.74 4.15
N LEU A 68 0.26 3.07 4.22
CA LEU A 68 0.56 3.96 3.10
C LEU A 68 1.94 4.58 3.30
N TYR A 69 2.78 4.46 2.30
CA TYR A 69 4.13 5.01 2.29
C TYR A 69 4.30 6.01 1.15
N GLN A 70 5.13 7.02 1.39
CA GLN A 70 5.77 7.80 0.34
C GLN A 70 7.26 7.47 0.44
N ASP A 71 7.79 6.83 -0.59
CA ASP A 71 9.13 6.21 -0.55
C ASP A 71 9.26 5.26 0.66
N SER A 72 10.30 5.37 1.49
CA SER A 72 10.46 4.59 2.73
C SER A 72 9.69 5.17 3.92
N THR A 73 9.08 6.35 3.80
CA THR A 73 8.40 7.02 4.92
C THR A 73 6.94 6.59 5.01
N ARG A 74 6.54 6.01 6.13
CA ARG A 74 5.13 5.67 6.39
C ARG A 74 4.33 6.93 6.69
N LEU A 75 3.38 7.26 5.81
CA LEU A 75 2.48 8.40 5.98
C LEU A 75 1.30 8.06 6.90
N ALA A 76 0.71 6.88 6.73
CA ALA A 76 -0.49 6.49 7.46
C ALA A 76 -0.56 4.97 7.67
N THR A 77 -1.34 4.57 8.66
CA THR A 77 -1.74 3.18 8.89
C THR A 77 -3.21 3.14 9.27
N THR A 78 -3.94 2.17 8.75
CA THR A 78 -5.33 1.92 9.09
C THR A 78 -5.63 0.42 9.02
N THR A 79 -6.82 0.04 9.45
CA THR A 79 -7.27 -1.35 9.41
C THR A 79 -8.66 -1.47 8.81
N MET A 80 -8.90 -2.56 8.11
CA MET A 80 -10.20 -2.93 7.57
C MET A 80 -10.58 -4.32 8.09
N LEU A 81 -11.88 -4.55 8.31
CA LEU A 81 -12.39 -5.88 8.61
C LEU A 81 -13.12 -6.43 7.38
N LEU A 82 -12.62 -7.53 6.82
CA LEU A 82 -13.34 -8.33 5.83
C LEU A 82 -14.17 -9.37 6.58
N LYS A 83 -15.49 -9.40 6.37
CA LYS A 83 -16.39 -10.37 7.00
C LYS A 83 -16.53 -11.59 6.11
#